data_AF-A0A7J2MLS1-F1
#
_entry.id   AF-A0A7J2MLS1-F1
#
_cell.length_a   1.000
_cell.length_b   1.000
_cell.length_c   1.000
_cell.angle_alpha   90.00
_cell.angle_beta   90.00
_cell.angle_gamma   90.00
#
_symmetry.space_group_name_H-M   'P 1'
#
loop_
_entity.id
_entity.type
_entity.pdbx_description
1 polymer ?
#
loop_
_entity_poly.entity_id
_entity_poly.type
_entity_poly.pdbx_seq_one_letter_code
_entity_poly.pdbx_strand_id
1 'polypeptide(L)'
;MSQVSRILLLLFLVMLAYPADCLNTTTGSSNETQILIDGAGYALANGEQRAFYQGYSIIVKGVDAKGESAWVELLQNGTLVSYGVFKAEDCLVYPEDDEIFNMTIDHIYVGSQKDLVFFYVRQCRDPDLPEPAPSLDNMTPVPNAPESNAAATPQDVPDPNPSPGCGAWMAAGAVLLYVSSKRSARRQQ
;
A
#
# COMPACT_ATOMS: atom_id res chain seq x y z
N MET A 1 -48.52 -32.50 35.32
CA MET A 1 -47.18 -32.16 34.80
C MET A 1 -46.84 -30.74 35.25
N SER A 2 -45.79 -30.54 36.04
CA SER A 2 -45.42 -29.20 36.53
C SER A 2 -44.94 -28.33 35.37
N GLN A 3 -45.14 -27.01 35.46
CA GLN A 3 -44.70 -26.05 34.44
C GLN A 3 -43.20 -26.20 34.10
N VAL A 4 -42.40 -26.54 35.12
CA VAL A 4 -40.94 -26.77 34.99
C VAL A 4 -40.63 -27.98 34.10
N SER A 5 -41.43 -29.06 34.20
CA SER A 5 -41.27 -30.26 33.37
C SER A 5 -41.60 -30.01 31.89
N ARG A 6 -42.52 -29.08 31.60
CA ARG A 6 -42.87 -28.70 30.22
C ARG A 6 -41.79 -27.81 29.59
N ILE A 7 -41.19 -26.91 30.38
CA ILE A 7 -40.08 -26.05 29.95
C ILE A 7 -38.82 -26.89 29.67
N LEU A 8 -38.51 -27.85 30.53
CA LEU A 8 -37.36 -28.73 30.33
C LEU A 8 -37.51 -29.60 29.06
N LEU A 9 -38.73 -30.07 28.78
CA LEU A 9 -39.03 -30.86 27.59
C LEU A 9 -38.88 -30.02 26.31
N LEU A 10 -39.32 -28.75 26.33
CA LEU A 10 -39.18 -27.84 25.19
C LEU A 10 -37.71 -27.50 24.91
N LEU A 11 -36.90 -27.26 25.95
CA LEU A 11 -35.46 -27.05 25.78
C LEU A 11 -34.74 -28.27 25.20
N PHE A 12 -35.14 -29.49 25.61
CA PHE A 12 -34.58 -30.73 25.09
C PHE A 12 -34.94 -30.98 23.62
N LEU A 13 -36.17 -30.66 23.22
CA LEU A 13 -36.63 -30.74 21.82
C LEU A 13 -35.93 -29.73 20.90
N VAL A 14 -35.64 -28.53 21.41
CA VAL A 14 -34.90 -27.50 20.66
C VAL A 14 -33.46 -27.93 20.40
N MET A 15 -32.79 -28.57 21.37
CA MET A 15 -31.42 -29.10 21.18
C MET A 15 -31.34 -30.29 20.19
N LEU A 16 -32.43 -31.05 20.04
CA LEU A 16 -32.53 -32.15 19.07
C LEU A 16 -32.92 -31.70 17.64
N ALA A 17 -33.45 -30.47 17.50
CA ALA A 17 -33.92 -29.92 16.24
C ALA A 17 -32.88 -29.05 15.52
N TYR A 18 -31.77 -28.71 16.18
CA TYR A 18 -30.62 -28.17 15.47
C TYR A 18 -29.91 -29.32 14.76
N PRO A 19 -29.76 -29.27 13.42
CA PRO A 19 -28.91 -30.25 12.77
C PRO A 19 -27.51 -30.12 13.38
N ALA A 20 -27.00 -31.22 13.91
CA ALA A 20 -25.57 -31.40 14.06
C ALA A 20 -25.02 -31.51 12.63
N ASP A 21 -24.94 -30.38 11.93
CA ASP A 21 -24.26 -30.29 10.67
C ASP A 21 -22.77 -30.45 10.96
N CYS A 22 -22.42 -31.75 10.92
CA CYS A 22 -21.23 -32.35 10.41
C CYS A 22 -19.90 -31.79 10.91
N LEU A 23 -19.46 -32.37 12.03
CA LEU A 23 -18.05 -32.70 12.21
C LEU A 23 -17.65 -33.74 11.14
N ASN A 24 -17.38 -33.29 9.92
CA ASN A 24 -16.71 -34.10 8.91
C ASN A 24 -15.20 -34.02 9.15
N THR A 25 -14.64 -35.02 9.82
CA THR A 25 -13.21 -35.33 9.72
C THR A 25 -13.00 -36.16 8.46
N THR A 26 -12.89 -35.49 7.31
CA THR A 26 -12.32 -36.08 6.10
C THR A 26 -10.94 -35.48 5.95
N THR A 27 -9.92 -36.33 5.99
CA THR A 27 -8.58 -36.00 5.51
C THR A 27 -8.68 -35.44 4.10
N GLY A 28 -8.56 -34.13 3.97
CA GLY A 28 -8.47 -33.39 2.73
C GLY A 28 -7.57 -32.20 3.03
N SER A 29 -6.45 -32.11 2.31
CA SER A 29 -5.52 -30.98 2.24
C SER A 29 -6.09 -29.71 2.89
N SER A 30 -5.64 -29.35 4.10
CA SER A 30 -5.95 -28.03 4.62
C SER A 30 -5.25 -27.04 3.69
N ASN A 31 -6.03 -26.40 2.83
CA ASN A 31 -5.57 -25.28 2.03
C ASN A 31 -5.36 -24.10 2.99
N GLU A 32 -4.30 -24.18 3.80
CA GLU A 32 -3.94 -23.09 4.71
C GLU A 32 -3.49 -21.91 3.86
N THR A 33 -4.30 -20.84 3.88
CA THR A 33 -3.98 -19.59 3.21
C THR A 33 -2.79 -18.93 3.92
N GLN A 34 -1.64 -18.92 3.26
CA GLN A 34 -0.45 -18.24 3.78
C GLN A 34 -0.70 -16.73 3.82
N ILE A 35 -0.64 -16.13 5.01
CA ILE A 35 -0.78 -14.68 5.18
C ILE A 35 0.55 -14.00 4.86
N LEU A 36 0.54 -13.02 3.96
CA LEU A 36 1.70 -12.21 3.57
C LEU A 36 1.75 -10.87 4.30
N ILE A 37 0.58 -10.26 4.53
CA ILE A 37 0.40 -9.03 5.30
C ILE A 37 -0.81 -9.21 6.20
N ASP A 38 -0.65 -8.92 7.49
CA ASP A 38 -1.72 -9.05 8.49
C ASP A 38 -2.08 -7.68 9.07
N GLY A 39 -2.96 -6.95 8.38
CA GLY A 39 -3.53 -5.69 8.87
C GLY A 39 -2.55 -4.51 8.98
N ALA A 40 -1.52 -4.44 8.14
CA ALA A 40 -0.54 -3.35 8.19
C ALA A 40 -1.13 -2.03 7.68
N GLY A 41 -0.85 -0.93 8.38
CA GLY A 41 -1.33 0.41 8.05
C GLY A 41 -0.41 1.18 7.12
N TYR A 42 -1.00 1.93 6.18
CA TYR A 42 -0.31 2.70 5.16
C TYR A 42 -1.00 4.04 4.92
N ALA A 43 -0.24 4.97 4.34
CA ALA A 43 -0.74 6.28 3.92
C ALA A 43 -0.28 6.54 2.48
N LEU A 44 -1.19 7.03 1.63
CA LEU A 44 -0.90 7.31 0.23
C LEU A 44 -1.55 8.63 -0.18
N ALA A 45 -0.77 9.51 -0.81
CA ALA A 45 -1.33 10.73 -1.37
C ALA A 45 -2.04 10.46 -2.70
N ASN A 46 -2.99 11.29 -3.08
CA ASN A 46 -3.64 11.17 -4.39
C ASN A 46 -2.63 11.30 -5.55
N GLY A 47 -2.73 10.36 -6.49
CA GLY A 47 -1.82 10.17 -7.61
C GLY A 47 -0.56 9.36 -7.31
N GLU A 48 -0.35 8.94 -6.06
CA GLU A 48 0.73 8.01 -5.72
C GLU A 48 0.28 6.55 -5.86
N GLN A 49 1.26 5.66 -6.01
CA GLN A 49 1.06 4.22 -6.13
C GLN A 49 1.91 3.49 -5.08
N ARG A 50 1.36 2.43 -4.51
CA ARG A 50 2.08 1.57 -3.58
C ARG A 50 2.02 0.11 -4.01
N ALA A 51 3.18 -0.52 -4.12
CA ALA A 51 3.31 -1.93 -4.47
C ALA A 51 3.19 -2.84 -3.23
N PHE A 52 2.66 -4.04 -3.47
CA PHE A 52 2.48 -5.14 -2.52
C PHE A 52 3.02 -6.44 -3.14
N TYR A 53 2.88 -7.56 -2.43
CA TYR A 53 3.40 -8.84 -2.92
C TYR A 53 2.67 -9.30 -4.19
N GLN A 54 3.33 -10.17 -4.96
CA GLN A 54 2.79 -10.81 -6.16
C GLN A 54 2.29 -9.82 -7.23
N GLY A 55 2.89 -8.63 -7.27
CA GLY A 55 2.60 -7.61 -8.29
C GLY A 55 1.33 -6.81 -8.04
N TYR A 56 0.67 -6.99 -6.90
CA TYR A 56 -0.45 -6.14 -6.51
C TYR A 56 0.01 -4.72 -6.19
N SER A 57 -0.80 -3.72 -6.51
CA SER A 57 -0.54 -2.32 -6.15
C SER A 57 -1.82 -1.51 -6.02
N ILE A 58 -1.82 -0.55 -5.11
CA ILE A 58 -2.92 0.39 -4.90
C ILE A 58 -2.56 1.77 -5.45
N ILE A 59 -3.52 2.41 -6.10
CA ILE A 59 -3.45 3.82 -6.49
C ILE A 59 -4.67 4.54 -5.90
N VAL A 60 -4.43 5.67 -5.24
CA VAL A 60 -5.50 6.61 -4.87
C VAL A 60 -5.63 7.63 -5.99
N LYS A 61 -6.71 7.58 -6.76
CA LYS A 61 -6.92 8.48 -7.92
C LYS A 61 -7.35 9.87 -7.50
N GLY A 62 -8.11 9.96 -6.41
CA GLY A 62 -8.59 11.23 -5.89
C GLY A 62 -9.47 11.03 -4.67
N VAL A 63 -9.75 12.14 -4.02
CA VAL A 63 -10.68 12.26 -2.89
C VAL A 63 -11.78 13.23 -3.31
N ASP A 64 -13.01 12.99 -2.87
CA ASP A 64 -14.09 13.92 -3.15
C ASP A 64 -13.89 15.29 -2.48
N ALA A 65 -14.60 16.31 -2.94
CA ALA A 65 -14.41 17.69 -2.45
C ALA A 65 -14.72 17.89 -0.96
N LYS A 66 -15.45 16.97 -0.32
CA LYS A 66 -15.79 16.99 1.11
C LYS A 66 -14.85 16.13 1.95
N GLY A 67 -14.03 15.29 1.34
CA GLY A 67 -13.18 14.33 2.05
C GLY A 67 -13.94 13.13 2.58
N GLU A 68 -15.12 12.82 2.04
CA GLU A 68 -15.96 11.72 2.57
C GLU A 68 -15.62 10.37 1.93
N SER A 69 -15.05 10.37 0.72
CA SER A 69 -14.73 9.18 -0.06
C SER A 69 -13.50 9.35 -0.94
N ALA A 70 -12.83 8.23 -1.23
CA ALA A 70 -11.66 8.13 -2.07
C ALA A 70 -11.90 7.16 -3.22
N TRP A 71 -11.48 7.55 -4.43
CA TRP A 71 -11.40 6.65 -5.57
C TRP A 71 -10.09 5.86 -5.50
N VAL A 72 -10.21 4.55 -5.34
CA VAL A 72 -9.10 3.61 -5.26
C VAL A 72 -9.12 2.63 -6.44
N GLU A 73 -7.94 2.35 -6.99
CA GLU A 73 -7.70 1.30 -7.98
C GLU A 73 -6.72 0.26 -7.41
N LEU A 74 -7.05 -1.02 -7.57
CA LEU A 74 -6.16 -2.16 -7.35
C LEU A 74 -5.69 -2.69 -8.70
N LEU A 75 -4.37 -2.78 -8.87
CA LEU A 75 -3.74 -3.32 -10.06
C LEU A 75 -2.93 -4.55 -9.72
N GLN A 76 -2.87 -5.50 -10.64
CA GLN A 76 -1.95 -6.63 -10.64
C GLN A 76 -1.03 -6.51 -11.86
N ASN A 77 0.27 -6.39 -11.63
CA ASN A 77 1.28 -6.21 -12.68
C ASN A 77 0.94 -5.06 -13.65
N GLY A 78 0.38 -3.96 -13.12
CA GLY A 78 -0.05 -2.79 -13.88
C GLY A 78 -1.40 -2.92 -14.60
N THR A 79 -2.06 -4.07 -14.52
CA THR A 79 -3.41 -4.28 -15.07
C THR A 79 -4.45 -4.02 -13.98
N LEU A 80 -5.48 -3.22 -14.27
CA LEU A 80 -6.58 -2.96 -13.33
C LEU A 80 -7.37 -4.24 -13.06
N VAL A 81 -7.49 -4.64 -11.79
CA VAL A 81 -8.23 -5.84 -11.37
C VAL A 81 -9.43 -5.53 -10.49
N SER A 82 -9.42 -4.41 -9.76
CA SER A 82 -10.57 -3.92 -8.99
C SER A 82 -10.48 -2.40 -8.82
N TYR A 83 -11.62 -1.73 -8.63
CA TYR A 83 -11.68 -0.30 -8.34
C TYR A 83 -12.99 0.05 -7.63
N GLY A 84 -13.03 1.22 -7.00
CA GLY A 84 -14.25 1.74 -6.41
C GLY A 84 -14.06 3.10 -5.76
N VAL A 85 -15.17 3.63 -5.25
CA VAL A 85 -15.20 4.84 -4.42
C VAL A 85 -15.63 4.42 -3.02
N PHE A 86 -14.73 4.57 -2.07
CA PHE A 86 -14.84 4.02 -0.73
C PHE A 86 -14.79 5.14 0.29
N LYS A 87 -15.65 5.08 1.31
CA LYS A 87 -15.60 5.95 2.49
C LYS A 87 -14.67 5.36 3.54
N ALA A 88 -14.45 6.11 4.62
CA ALA A 88 -13.87 5.53 5.83
C ALA A 88 -14.68 4.31 6.27
N GLU A 89 -13.99 3.29 6.77
CA GLU A 89 -14.52 1.98 7.19
C GLU A 89 -14.98 1.06 6.05
N ASP A 90 -15.08 1.55 4.81
CA ASP A 90 -15.37 0.69 3.66
C ASP A 90 -14.14 -0.16 3.28
N CYS A 91 -14.42 -1.34 2.72
CA CYS A 91 -13.41 -2.29 2.30
C CYS A 91 -13.41 -2.51 0.78
N LEU A 92 -12.23 -2.52 0.18
CA LEU A 92 -11.98 -3.16 -1.11
C LEU A 92 -11.53 -4.59 -0.84
N VAL A 93 -12.29 -5.57 -1.33
CA VAL A 93 -11.99 -7.00 -1.21
C VAL A 93 -11.80 -7.59 -2.60
N TYR A 94 -10.72 -8.34 -2.80
CA TYR A 94 -10.39 -8.92 -4.10
C TYR A 94 -9.62 -10.25 -3.99
N PRO A 95 -10.01 -11.30 -4.73
CA PRO A 95 -11.37 -11.51 -5.26
C PRO A 95 -12.40 -11.50 -4.13
N GLU A 96 -13.68 -11.26 -4.44
CA GLU A 96 -14.74 -11.20 -3.42
C GLU A 96 -14.91 -12.51 -2.64
N ASP A 97 -14.70 -13.66 -3.31
CA ASP A 97 -14.89 -14.99 -2.71
C ASP A 97 -13.67 -15.49 -1.91
N ASP A 98 -12.46 -15.08 -2.30
CA ASP A 98 -11.20 -15.63 -1.76
C ASP A 98 -10.41 -14.65 -0.88
N GLU A 99 -10.77 -13.35 -0.90
CA GLU A 99 -10.17 -12.27 -0.11
C GLU A 99 -8.63 -12.25 -0.12
N ILE A 100 -8.01 -12.49 -1.28
CA ILE A 100 -6.55 -12.46 -1.45
C ILE A 100 -5.96 -11.11 -1.04
N PHE A 101 -6.68 -10.03 -1.35
CA PHE A 101 -6.33 -8.66 -1.04
C PHE A 101 -7.54 -7.96 -0.41
N ASN A 102 -7.38 -7.50 0.82
CA ASN A 102 -8.37 -6.73 1.54
C ASN A 102 -7.74 -5.40 1.99
N MET A 103 -8.37 -4.29 1.62
CA MET A 103 -7.97 -2.94 2.02
C MET A 103 -9.14 -2.25 2.69
N THR A 104 -8.94 -1.75 3.91
CA THR A 104 -9.94 -0.96 4.64
C THR A 104 -9.45 0.48 4.76
N ILE A 105 -10.27 1.44 4.34
CA ILE A 105 -9.95 2.86 4.57
C ILE A 105 -10.14 3.17 6.05
N ASP A 106 -9.11 3.74 6.67
CA ASP A 106 -9.16 4.25 8.02
C ASP A 106 -9.65 5.70 8.01
N HIS A 107 -8.87 6.59 7.38
CA HIS A 107 -9.13 8.03 7.39
C HIS A 107 -8.75 8.69 6.07
N ILE A 108 -9.48 9.75 5.72
CA ILE A 108 -9.27 10.59 4.55
C ILE A 108 -9.00 12.02 5.01
N TYR A 109 -7.89 12.60 4.54
CA TYR A 109 -7.51 13.98 4.81
C TYR A 109 -7.47 14.78 3.52
N VAL A 110 -8.27 15.84 3.44
CA VAL A 110 -8.21 16.80 2.34
C VAL A 110 -7.13 17.83 2.64
N GLY A 111 -6.13 17.91 1.76
CA GLY A 111 -5.02 18.84 1.92
C GLY A 111 -5.07 19.98 0.91
N SER A 112 -4.30 21.03 1.16
CA SER A 112 -4.23 22.20 0.25
C SER A 112 -3.46 21.92 -1.05
N GLN A 113 -2.63 20.88 -1.08
CA GLN A 113 -1.84 20.47 -2.25
C GLN A 113 -2.14 19.04 -2.69
N LYS A 114 -2.31 18.14 -1.72
CA LYS A 114 -2.50 16.71 -1.89
C LYS A 114 -3.48 16.21 -0.85
N ASP A 115 -4.33 15.29 -1.25
CA ASP A 115 -5.20 14.55 -0.33
C ASP A 115 -4.48 13.29 0.11
N LEU A 116 -4.68 12.88 1.35
CA LEU A 116 -3.99 11.75 1.97
C LEU A 116 -5.03 10.73 2.44
N VAL A 117 -4.84 9.47 2.06
CA VAL A 117 -5.71 8.36 2.49
C VAL A 117 -4.90 7.39 3.34
N PHE A 118 -5.35 7.16 4.57
CA PHE A 118 -4.85 6.14 5.46
C PHE A 118 -5.71 4.89 5.34
N PHE A 119 -5.08 3.72 5.30
CA PHE A 119 -5.76 2.45 5.12
C PHE A 119 -4.95 1.29 5.68
N TYR A 120 -5.63 0.22 6.04
CA TYR A 120 -5.03 -1.05 6.43
C TYR A 120 -5.11 -2.04 5.28
N VAL A 121 -4.12 -2.92 5.16
CA VAL A 121 -4.13 -4.02 4.18
C VAL A 121 -3.93 -5.35 4.88
N ARG A 122 -4.76 -6.32 4.51
CA ARG A 122 -4.52 -7.74 4.73
C ARG A 122 -4.34 -8.41 3.36
N GLN A 123 -3.27 -9.19 3.21
CA GLN A 123 -2.97 -9.89 1.98
C GLN A 123 -2.65 -11.35 2.28
N CYS A 124 -3.36 -12.25 1.61
CA CYS A 124 -3.03 -13.67 1.53
C CYS A 124 -2.20 -13.96 0.28
N ARG A 125 -1.50 -15.08 0.29
CA ARG A 125 -0.84 -15.61 -0.90
C ARG A 125 -1.88 -16.07 -1.91
N ASP A 126 -1.74 -15.55 -3.12
CA ASP A 126 -2.41 -16.02 -4.31
C ASP A 126 -1.68 -17.29 -4.82
N PRO A 127 -2.30 -18.47 -4.83
CA PRO A 127 -1.66 -19.71 -5.28
C PRO A 127 -1.45 -19.75 -6.80
N ASP A 128 -2.17 -18.94 -7.56
CA ASP A 128 -2.08 -18.90 -9.02
C ASP A 128 -0.95 -17.99 -9.52
N LEU A 129 -0.32 -17.24 -8.61
CA LEU A 129 0.80 -16.36 -8.90
C LEU A 129 2.13 -16.93 -8.42
N PRO A 130 3.26 -16.50 -9.03
CA PRO A 130 4.59 -16.92 -8.58
C PRO A 130 4.84 -16.64 -7.10
N GLU A 131 5.83 -17.36 -6.54
CA GLU A 131 6.30 -17.16 -5.16
C GLU A 131 6.59 -15.68 -4.91
N PRO A 132 6.08 -15.09 -3.81
CA PRO A 132 6.45 -13.75 -3.40
C PRO A 132 7.96 -13.63 -3.23
N ALA A 133 8.56 -12.57 -3.77
CA ALA A 133 9.94 -12.27 -3.45
C ALA A 133 10.08 -12.04 -1.92
N PRO A 134 11.17 -12.49 -1.28
CA PRO A 134 11.41 -12.24 0.13
C PRO A 134 11.42 -10.73 0.40
N SER A 135 10.71 -10.29 1.44
CA SER A 135 10.66 -8.89 1.83
C SER A 135 12.03 -8.38 2.27
N LEU A 136 12.39 -7.18 1.80
CA LEU A 136 13.68 -6.54 2.15
C LEU A 136 13.78 -6.22 3.65
N ASP A 137 12.66 -6.15 4.37
CA ASP A 137 12.59 -5.81 5.80
C ASP A 137 13.01 -6.96 6.73
N ASN A 138 13.16 -8.19 6.21
CA ASN A 138 13.56 -9.38 6.99
C ASN A 138 15.00 -9.85 6.75
N MET A 139 15.85 -9.04 6.14
CA MET A 139 17.28 -9.36 6.05
C MET A 139 17.94 -9.16 7.42
N THR A 140 18.04 -10.25 8.20
CA THR A 140 18.98 -10.32 9.32
C THR A 140 20.36 -9.91 8.81
N PRO A 141 21.12 -9.04 9.49
CA PRO A 141 22.48 -8.71 9.06
C PRO A 141 23.27 -10.01 9.04
N VAL A 142 23.73 -10.41 7.85
CA VAL A 142 24.71 -11.48 7.70
C VAL A 142 25.90 -11.09 8.59
N PRO A 143 26.34 -11.93 9.55
CA PRO A 143 27.54 -11.64 10.32
C PRO A 143 28.71 -11.56 9.33
N ASN A 144 29.32 -10.38 9.25
CA ASN A 144 30.44 -10.08 8.38
C ASN A 144 31.55 -11.15 8.54
N ALA A 145 32.01 -11.69 7.41
CA ALA A 145 33.25 -12.45 7.34
C ALA A 145 34.46 -11.54 7.68
N PRO A 146 35.57 -12.09 8.22
CA PRO A 146 36.59 -11.29 8.88
C PRO A 146 37.38 -10.42 7.89
N GLU A 147 37.56 -9.16 8.27
CA GLU A 147 38.49 -8.22 7.66
C GLU A 147 39.91 -8.81 7.63
N SER A 148 40.45 -9.00 6.43
CA SER A 148 41.88 -9.22 6.22
C SER A 148 42.53 -7.90 5.84
N ASN A 149 43.09 -7.22 6.84
CA ASN A 149 44.03 -6.13 6.66
C ASN A 149 45.32 -6.63 6.01
N ALA A 150 45.64 -6.12 4.82
CA ALA A 150 47.00 -6.15 4.29
C ALA A 150 47.44 -4.71 4.00
N ALA A 151 48.36 -4.25 4.84
CA ALA A 151 48.95 -2.94 4.85
C ALA A 151 49.82 -2.68 3.60
N ALA A 152 49.76 -1.44 3.11
CA ALA A 152 50.92 -0.77 2.52
C ALA A 152 51.05 0.63 3.17
N THR A 153 52.24 0.90 3.67
CA THR A 153 52.67 1.99 4.57
C THR A 153 52.72 3.39 3.90
N PRO A 154 52.87 4.47 4.70
CA PRO A 154 52.49 5.84 4.37
C PRO A 154 53.60 6.66 3.70
N GLN A 155 53.21 7.69 2.94
CA GLN A 155 54.07 8.87 2.75
C GLN A 155 53.30 10.13 3.15
N ASP A 156 53.80 10.70 4.23
CA ASP A 156 53.44 11.97 4.86
C ASP A 156 54.41 13.04 4.37
N VAL A 157 53.92 14.10 3.71
CA VAL A 157 54.47 15.48 3.78
C VAL A 157 53.33 16.47 3.44
N PRO A 158 53.09 17.53 4.24
CA PRO A 158 51.95 18.45 4.08
C PRO A 158 52.31 19.67 3.22
N ASP A 159 51.32 20.30 2.57
CA ASP A 159 51.45 21.68 2.10
C ASP A 159 50.17 22.50 2.41
N PRO A 160 50.27 23.73 2.95
CA PRO A 160 49.15 24.48 3.51
C PRO A 160 48.75 25.66 2.61
N ASN A 161 47.57 25.62 1.98
CA ASN A 161 46.59 26.73 1.99
C ASN A 161 45.41 26.48 1.04
N PRO A 162 44.23 27.07 1.32
CA PRO A 162 42.97 26.69 0.67
C PRO A 162 42.44 27.71 -0.36
N SER A 163 41.36 27.27 -1.04
CA SER A 163 40.25 28.06 -1.60
C SER A 163 40.35 28.46 -3.10
N PRO A 164 39.24 28.92 -3.72
CA PRO A 164 38.35 28.10 -4.56
C PRO A 164 38.14 28.72 -5.96
N GLY A 165 38.01 27.93 -7.03
CA GLY A 165 38.07 28.51 -8.37
C GLY A 165 37.24 27.81 -9.43
N CYS A 166 36.15 28.45 -9.82
CA CYS A 166 35.28 28.14 -10.94
C CYS A 166 35.99 28.04 -12.29
N GLY A 167 35.40 27.27 -13.21
CA GLY A 167 35.63 27.36 -14.66
C GLY A 167 35.48 25.98 -15.31
N ALA A 168 34.91 25.79 -16.50
CA ALA A 168 34.31 26.72 -17.45
C ALA A 168 33.74 25.84 -18.58
N TRP A 169 32.43 25.84 -18.84
CA TRP A 169 31.90 25.44 -20.15
C TRP A 169 30.67 26.31 -20.47
N MET A 170 30.89 27.39 -21.23
CA MET A 170 29.85 28.13 -21.95
C MET A 170 30.38 28.42 -23.36
N ALA A 171 29.65 27.97 -24.38
CA ALA A 171 29.61 28.50 -25.75
C ALA A 171 28.54 27.68 -26.52
N ALA A 172 27.66 28.20 -27.38
CA ALA A 172 27.37 29.52 -27.95
C ALA A 172 25.90 29.49 -28.46
N GLY A 173 25.10 30.56 -28.38
CA GLY A 173 24.79 31.53 -29.48
C GLY A 173 23.85 30.93 -30.55
N ALA A 174 22.68 31.47 -30.96
CA ALA A 174 22.18 32.85 -31.14
C ALA A 174 20.63 32.85 -30.99
N VAL A 175 19.94 33.83 -30.37
CA VAL A 175 19.61 35.24 -30.72
C VAL A 175 18.77 35.41 -32.00
N LEU A 176 17.48 35.76 -31.82
CA LEU A 176 16.69 36.87 -32.42
C LEU A 176 15.18 36.60 -32.19
N LEU A 177 14.57 37.12 -31.11
CA LEU A 177 13.79 38.38 -31.04
C LEU A 177 12.54 38.45 -31.96
N TYR A 178 11.36 38.41 -31.35
CA TYR A 178 10.35 39.44 -31.62
C TYR A 178 9.50 39.73 -30.37
N VAL A 179 9.14 41.00 -30.23
CA VAL A 179 8.84 41.73 -29.00
C VAL A 179 7.41 42.29 -29.04
N SER A 180 6.72 42.12 -27.90
CA SER A 180 5.70 42.97 -27.27
C SER A 180 4.38 43.36 -27.97
N SER A 181 3.31 43.35 -27.17
CA SER A 181 2.57 44.55 -26.75
C SER A 181 1.60 44.17 -25.61
N LYS A 182 1.84 44.54 -24.35
CA LYS A 182 1.57 45.81 -23.65
C LYS A 182 0.06 46.11 -23.44
N ARG A 183 -0.28 46.22 -22.15
CA ARG A 183 -1.58 46.53 -21.53
C ARG A 183 -2.21 47.84 -22.02
N SER A 184 -3.54 47.91 -22.01
CA SER A 184 -4.35 49.13 -21.86
C SER A 184 -5.73 48.72 -21.28
N ALA A 185 -6.04 48.97 -20.02
CA ALA A 185 -6.57 50.20 -19.42
C ALA A 185 -8.10 50.40 -19.58
N ARG A 186 -8.72 50.66 -18.41
CA ARG A 186 -10.11 51.03 -18.11
C ARG A 186 -10.81 51.99 -19.08
N ARG A 187 -12.12 51.80 -19.26
CA ARG A 187 -13.21 52.82 -19.21
C ARG A 187 -14.47 52.11 -18.68
N GLN A 188 -15.00 52.46 -17.50
CA GLN A 188 -16.05 53.46 -17.27
C GLN A 188 -17.34 53.19 -18.07
N GLN A 189 -18.29 52.52 -17.43
CA GLN A 189 -19.67 52.97 -17.25
C GLN A 189 -20.26 52.32 -16.00
#